data_AF-A0A7V5MHI8-F1
#
_entry.id   AF-A0A7V5MHI8-F1
#
_cell.length_a   1.000
_cell.length_b   1.000
_cell.length_c   1.000
_cell.angle_alpha   90.00
_cell.angle_beta   90.00
_cell.angle_gamma   90.00
#
_symmetry.space_group_name_H-M   'P 1'
#
loop_
_entity.id
_entity.type
_entity.pdbx_description
1 polymer ?
#
loop_
_entity_poly.entity_id
_entity_poly.type
_entity_poly.pdbx_seq_one_letter_code
_entity_poly.pdbx_strand_id
1 'polypeptide(L)'
;MDAMLKESVAALFCHVIKKDDKDIEKERPIFCRFMKQDFDCDCEEANQLLDETMDKEYNIDTQISIIGNALCNKTYDKVSLMKQLNHIIIKDKLNSEDYEVFDKLKKALALC
;
A
#
# COMPACT_ATOMS: atom_id res chain seq x y z
N MET A 1 -8.37 8.43 -10.44
CA MET A 1 -7.57 7.21 -10.65
C MET A 1 -8.47 5.97 -10.58
N ASP A 2 -8.04 4.78 -11.01
CA ASP A 2 -8.85 3.53 -10.97
C ASP A 2 -9.17 3.13 -9.51
N ALA A 3 -10.45 2.84 -9.22
CA ALA A 3 -10.91 2.45 -7.88
C ALA A 3 -10.29 1.12 -7.41
N MET A 4 -10.07 0.18 -8.31
CA MET A 4 -9.44 -1.10 -8.01
C MET A 4 -7.98 -0.90 -7.59
N LEU A 5 -7.26 0.02 -8.24
CA LEU A 5 -5.89 0.37 -7.85
C LEU A 5 -5.85 0.99 -6.45
N LYS A 6 -6.77 1.93 -6.15
CA LYS A 6 -6.87 2.54 -4.81
C LYS A 6 -7.08 1.47 -3.74
N GLU A 7 -8.02 0.55 -3.97
CA GLU A 7 -8.31 -0.54 -3.04
C GLU A 7 -7.12 -1.49 -2.87
N SER A 8 -6.44 -1.87 -3.96
CA SER A 8 -5.27 -2.76 -3.87
C SER A 8 -4.10 -2.12 -3.13
N VAL A 9 -3.83 -0.84 -3.35
CA VAL A 9 -2.79 -0.10 -2.61
C VAL A 9 -3.16 0.05 -1.14
N ALA A 10 -4.41 0.38 -0.84
CA ALA A 10 -4.91 0.42 0.53
C ALA A 10 -4.73 -0.92 1.23
N ALA A 11 -5.16 -2.02 0.60
CA ALA A 11 -5.02 -3.37 1.13
C ALA A 11 -3.55 -3.75 1.40
N LEU A 12 -2.62 -3.35 0.53
CA LEU A 12 -1.19 -3.56 0.72
C LEU A 12 -0.66 -2.82 1.95
N PHE A 13 -1.00 -1.54 2.12
CA PHE A 13 -0.57 -0.77 3.30
C PHE A 13 -1.18 -1.31 4.59
N CYS A 14 -2.49 -1.60 4.58
CA CYS A 14 -3.20 -2.16 5.72
C CYS A 14 -2.65 -3.53 6.12
N HIS A 15 -2.19 -4.34 5.17
CA HIS A 15 -1.55 -5.61 5.47
C HIS A 15 -0.32 -5.44 6.36
N VAL A 16 0.59 -4.54 5.99
CA VAL A 16 1.80 -4.26 6.78
C VAL A 16 1.43 -3.69 8.14
N ILE A 17 0.49 -2.74 8.18
CA ILE A 17 0.01 -2.14 9.45
C ILE A 17 -0.55 -3.20 10.39
N LYS A 18 -1.41 -4.11 9.90
CA LYS A 18 -1.99 -5.21 10.67
C LYS A 18 -0.93 -6.20 11.15
N LYS A 19 -0.03 -6.60 10.25
CA LYS A 19 0.97 -7.64 10.53
C LYS A 19 1.98 -7.21 11.58
N ASP A 20 2.35 -5.94 11.55
CA ASP A 20 3.30 -5.34 12.48
C ASP A 20 2.64 -4.84 13.78
N ASP A 21 1.32 -5.02 13.95
CA ASP A 21 0.54 -4.49 15.07
C ASP A 21 0.75 -2.98 15.29
N LYS A 22 0.85 -2.23 14.19
CA LYS A 22 1.09 -0.78 14.23
C LYS A 22 -0.16 -0.04 14.71
N ASP A 23 0.07 1.05 15.43
CA ASP A 23 -0.98 1.97 15.89
C ASP A 23 -1.66 2.66 14.70
N ILE A 24 -2.87 2.20 14.38
CA ILE A 24 -3.68 2.67 13.23
C ILE A 24 -3.88 4.19 13.28
N GLU A 25 -4.11 4.76 14.47
CA GLU A 25 -4.37 6.19 14.59
C GLU A 25 -3.12 7.04 14.30
N LYS A 26 -1.92 6.47 14.50
CA LYS A 26 -0.66 7.10 14.07
C LYS A 26 -0.37 6.91 12.59
N GLU A 27 -0.84 5.83 11.98
CA GLU A 27 -0.64 5.54 10.56
C GLU A 27 -1.69 6.22 9.66
N ARG A 28 -2.91 6.44 10.15
CA ARG A 28 -4.02 7.11 9.43
C ARG A 28 -3.62 8.42 8.71
N PRO A 29 -2.95 9.40 9.35
CA PRO A 29 -2.53 10.62 8.65
C PRO A 29 -1.47 10.37 7.57
N ILE A 30 -0.61 9.37 7.76
CA ILE A 30 0.42 8.97 6.78
C ILE A 30 -0.25 8.29 5.58
N PHE A 31 -1.20 7.39 5.86
CA PHE A 31 -2.03 6.72 4.87
C PHE A 31 -2.77 7.74 4.00
N CYS A 32 -3.51 8.69 4.60
CA CYS A 32 -4.16 9.75 3.82
C CYS A 32 -3.15 10.48 2.93
N ARG A 33 -2.00 10.91 3.49
CA ARG A 33 -0.99 11.64 2.73
C ARG A 33 -0.54 10.87 1.49
N PHE A 34 -0.29 9.58 1.61
CA PHE A 34 0.15 8.72 0.50
C PHE A 34 -0.94 8.53 -0.55
N MET A 35 -2.17 8.23 -0.11
CA MET A 35 -3.33 8.09 -0.99
C MET A 35 -3.62 9.38 -1.75
N LYS A 36 -3.49 10.54 -1.10
CA LYS A 36 -3.69 11.85 -1.72
C LYS A 36 -2.60 12.21 -2.72
N GLN A 37 -1.34 11.90 -2.42
CA GLN A 37 -0.21 12.32 -3.23
C GLN A 37 -0.23 11.69 -4.62
N ASP A 38 -0.43 10.37 -4.69
CA ASP A 38 -0.22 9.63 -5.93
C ASP A 38 -1.49 8.91 -6.43
N PHE A 39 -2.59 8.89 -5.66
CA PHE A 39 -3.78 8.13 -6.01
C PHE A 39 -5.06 8.95 -6.15
N ASP A 40 -4.98 10.29 -6.05
CA ASP A 40 -6.11 11.20 -6.23
C ASP A 40 -7.29 10.81 -5.30
N CYS A 41 -6.94 10.60 -4.02
CA CYS A 41 -7.83 10.17 -2.97
C CYS A 41 -7.74 11.16 -1.81
N ASP A 42 -8.83 11.87 -1.50
CA ASP A 42 -8.82 12.83 -0.39
C ASP A 42 -8.78 12.12 0.98
N CYS A 43 -8.63 12.87 2.07
CA CYS A 43 -8.53 12.23 3.39
C CYS A 43 -9.83 11.57 3.85
N GLU A 44 -10.99 12.04 3.40
CA GLU A 44 -12.26 11.45 3.79
C GLU A 44 -12.41 10.08 3.11
N GLU A 45 -12.22 10.04 1.79
CA GLU A 45 -12.19 8.81 0.99
C GLU A 45 -11.09 7.85 1.48
N ALA A 46 -9.88 8.35 1.76
CA ALA A 46 -8.77 7.53 2.23
C ALA A 46 -9.04 6.92 3.61
N ASN A 47 -9.63 7.67 4.54
CA ASN A 47 -9.97 7.15 5.86
C ASN A 47 -11.05 6.06 5.76
N GLN A 48 -12.06 6.26 4.92
CA GLN A 48 -13.07 5.25 4.67
C GLN A 48 -12.44 3.98 4.06
N LEU A 49 -11.56 4.14 3.06
CA LEU A 49 -10.82 3.02 2.47
C LEU A 49 -9.96 2.29 3.50
N LEU A 50 -9.28 3.02 4.39
CA LEU A 50 -8.50 2.45 5.49
C LEU A 50 -9.40 1.59 6.38
N ASP A 51 -10.50 2.14 6.88
CA ASP A 51 -11.42 1.42 7.78
C ASP A 51 -11.99 0.16 7.09
N GLU A 52 -12.45 0.30 5.84
CA GLU A 52 -12.99 -0.83 5.06
C GLU A 52 -11.95 -1.92 4.78
N THR A 53 -10.71 -1.54 4.45
CA THR A 53 -9.64 -2.52 4.18
C THR A 53 -9.09 -3.14 5.46
N MET A 54 -9.21 -2.43 6.59
CA MET A 54 -8.86 -2.96 7.90
C MET A 54 -9.84 -4.04 8.39
N ASP A 55 -11.09 -4.03 7.94
CA ASP A 55 -12.08 -5.07 8.29
C ASP A 55 -12.09 -6.26 7.32
N LYS A 56 -11.49 -6.11 6.13
CA LYS A 56 -11.46 -7.15 5.09
C LYS A 56 -10.15 -7.95 5.12
N GLU A 57 -10.24 -9.21 4.69
CA GLU A 57 -9.07 -10.03 4.38
C GLU A 57 -8.78 -10.00 2.88
N TYR A 58 -7.53 -9.71 2.54
CA TYR A 58 -7.06 -9.69 1.15
C TYR A 58 -5.93 -10.69 0.95
N ASN A 59 -5.95 -11.37 -0.19
CA ASN A 59 -4.78 -12.05 -0.70
C ASN A 59 -3.81 -11.00 -1.28
N ILE A 60 -2.69 -10.77 -0.59
CA ILE A 60 -1.73 -9.72 -0.95
C ILE A 60 -1.00 -10.00 -2.25
N ASP A 61 -0.75 -11.26 -2.60
CA ASP A 61 -0.12 -11.59 -3.88
C ASP A 61 -1.04 -11.17 -5.05
N THR A 62 -2.36 -11.33 -4.88
CA THR A 62 -3.36 -10.82 -5.83
C THR A 62 -3.34 -9.29 -5.90
N GLN A 63 -3.32 -8.59 -4.77
CA GLN A 63 -3.31 -7.12 -4.76
C GLN A 63 -2.03 -6.56 -5.39
N ILE A 64 -0.87 -7.16 -5.09
CA ILE A 64 0.41 -6.80 -5.71
C ILE A 64 0.36 -6.99 -7.23
N SER A 65 -0.26 -8.07 -7.71
CA SER A 65 -0.41 -8.32 -9.15
C SER A 65 -1.29 -7.27 -9.83
N ILE A 66 -2.40 -6.85 -9.19
CA ILE A 66 -3.26 -5.77 -9.68
C ILE A 66 -2.48 -4.45 -9.77
N ILE A 67 -1.75 -4.10 -8.71
CA ILE A 67 -0.90 -2.89 -8.67
C ILE A 67 0.14 -2.93 -9.79
N GLY A 68 0.87 -4.04 -9.94
CA GLY A 68 1.92 -4.19 -10.96
C GLY A 68 1.38 -3.94 -12.37
N ASN A 69 0.22 -4.52 -12.68
CA ASN A 69 -0.45 -4.33 -13.97
C ASN A 69 -0.92 -2.87 -14.17
N ALA A 70 -1.55 -2.28 -13.16
CA ALA A 70 -2.11 -0.94 -13.23
C ALA A 70 -1.02 0.16 -13.34
N LEU A 71 0.16 -0.10 -12.79
CA LEU A 71 1.29 0.84 -12.80
C LEU A 71 2.33 0.54 -13.88
N CYS A 72 2.11 -0.44 -14.77
CA CYS A 72 3.11 -0.94 -15.73
C CYS A 72 3.92 0.16 -16.44
N ASN A 73 3.26 1.16 -17.02
CA ASN A 73 3.93 2.25 -17.74
C ASN A 73 4.08 3.54 -16.92
N LYS A 74 3.97 3.46 -15.59
CA LYS A 74 3.96 4.61 -14.68
C LYS A 74 5.18 4.61 -13.76
N THR A 75 6.36 4.86 -14.33
CA THR A 75 7.64 4.77 -13.61
C THR A 75 7.68 5.61 -12.32
N TYR A 76 7.13 6.83 -12.35
CA TYR A 76 7.09 7.69 -11.17
C TYR A 76 6.25 7.07 -10.05
N ASP A 77 5.03 6.65 -10.37
CA ASP A 77 4.10 6.05 -9.41
C ASP A 77 4.67 4.76 -8.80
N LYS A 78 5.33 3.92 -9.60
CA LYS A 78 6.03 2.71 -9.10
C LYS A 78 7.07 3.06 -8.03
N VAL A 79 7.94 4.02 -8.33
CA VAL A 79 9.01 4.45 -7.41
C VAL A 79 8.42 5.11 -6.16
N SER A 80 7.37 5.91 -6.32
CA SER A 80 6.70 6.56 -5.20
C SER A 80 6.06 5.53 -4.27
N LEU A 81 5.31 4.57 -4.82
CA LEU A 81 4.69 3.49 -4.05
C LEU A 81 5.71 2.66 -3.27
N MET A 82 6.83 2.31 -3.90
CA MET A 82 7.92 1.61 -3.19
C MET A 82 8.45 2.43 -2.02
N LYS A 83 8.67 3.74 -2.18
CA LYS A 83 9.13 4.62 -1.08
C LYS A 83 8.11 4.70 0.04
N GLN A 84 6.82 4.77 -0.29
CA GLN A 84 5.72 4.84 0.68
C GLN A 84 5.62 3.54 1.48
N LEU A 85 5.63 2.39 0.81
CA LEU A 85 5.62 1.09 1.49
C LEU A 85 6.82 0.96 2.42
N ASN A 86 8.01 1.32 1.95
CA ASN A 86 9.23 1.29 2.75
C ASN A 86 9.13 2.20 3.99
N HIS A 87 8.46 3.34 3.88
CA HIS A 87 8.23 4.24 5.02
C HIS A 87 7.33 3.60 6.09
N ILE A 88 6.27 2.90 5.68
CA ILE A 88 5.35 2.19 6.60
C ILE A 88 6.10 1.06 7.31
N ILE A 89 6.88 0.28 6.56
CA ILE A 89 7.68 -0.84 7.09
C ILE A 89 8.72 -0.35 8.13
N ILE A 90 9.60 0.58 7.76
CA ILE A 90 10.77 0.97 8.57
C ILE A 90 10.41 1.66 9.89
N LYS A 91 9.20 2.20 10.02
CA LYS A 91 8.79 2.99 11.19
C LYS A 91 8.77 2.17 12.50
N ASP A 92 8.79 0.83 12.42
CA ASP A 92 8.79 -0.06 13.58
C ASP A 92 9.83 -1.20 13.43
N LYS A 93 9.72 -2.27 14.22
CA LYS A 93 10.59 -3.47 14.14
C LYS A 93 10.42 -4.18 12.79
N LEU A 94 11.41 -3.98 11.93
CA LEU A 94 11.61 -4.77 10.71
C LEU A 94 11.58 -6.27 10.99
N ASN A 95 10.69 -6.98 10.31
CA ASN A 95 10.67 -8.44 10.30
C ASN A 95 10.93 -9.00 8.89
N SER A 96 11.11 -10.32 8.79
CA SER A 96 11.39 -10.98 7.51
C SER A 96 10.20 -10.95 6.55
N GLU A 97 8.97 -10.92 7.07
CA GLU A 97 7.75 -10.87 6.24
C GLU A 97 7.62 -9.51 5.52
N ASP A 98 7.99 -8.41 6.18
CA ASP A 98 8.03 -7.07 5.56
C ASP A 98 8.93 -7.03 4.33
N TYR A 99 10.11 -7.66 4.45
CA TYR A 99 11.06 -7.74 3.35
C TYR A 99 10.49 -8.57 2.20
N GLU A 100 9.81 -9.68 2.50
CA GLU A 100 9.16 -10.51 1.48
C GLU A 100 8.05 -9.74 0.73
N VAL A 101 7.20 -9.00 1.46
CA VAL A 101 6.14 -8.18 0.84
C VAL A 101 6.75 -7.10 -0.06
N PHE A 102 7.79 -6.42 0.42
CA PHE A 102 8.49 -5.40 -0.36
C PHE A 102 9.15 -5.97 -1.62
N ASP A 103 9.83 -7.11 -1.50
CA ASP A 103 10.51 -7.76 -2.62
C ASP A 103 9.51 -8.29 -3.66
N LYS A 104 8.37 -8.84 -3.21
CA LYS A 104 7.25 -9.24 -4.09
C LYS A 104 6.71 -8.05 -4.88
N LEU A 105 6.44 -6.93 -4.20
CA LEU A 105 5.99 -5.70 -4.88
C LEU A 105 7.03 -5.24 -5.90
N LYS A 106 8.31 -5.15 -5.49
CA LYS A 106 9.41 -4.73 -6.36
C LYS A 106 9.50 -5.58 -7.63
N LYS A 107 9.40 -6.90 -7.49
CA LYS A 107 9.39 -7.84 -8.64
C LYS A 107 8.20 -7.59 -9.55
N ALA A 108 7.00 -7.47 -8.99
CA ALA A 108 5.79 -7.21 -9.77
C ALA A 108 5.88 -5.90 -10.57
N LEU A 109 6.46 -4.85 -9.97
CA LEU A 109 6.65 -3.55 -10.62
C LEU A 109 7.81 -3.52 -11.63
N ALA A 110 8.65 -4.56 -11.69
CA ALA A 110 9.79 -4.66 -12.62
C ALA A 110 9.54 -5.58 -13.81
N LEU A 111 8.55 -6.49 -13.72
CA LEU A 111 8.11 -7.37 -14.81
C LEU A 111 7.33 -6.63 -15.91
N CYS A 112 6.94 -5.40 -15.57
CA CYS A 112 6.36 -4.37 -16.40
C CYS A 112 7.18 -3.11 -16.07
#